data_AF-A0A5C7M3K3-F1
#
_entry.id   AF-A0A5C7M3K3-F1
#
_cell.length_a   1.000
_cell.length_b   1.000
_cell.length_c   1.000
_cell.angle_alpha   90.00
_cell.angle_beta   90.00
_cell.angle_gamma   90.00
#
_symmetry.space_group_name_H-M   'P 1'
#
loop_
_entity.id
_entity.type
_entity.pdbx_description
1 polymer ?
#
loop_
_entity_poly.entity_id
_entity_poly.type
_entity_poly.pdbx_seq_one_letter_code
_entity_poly.pdbx_strand_id
1 'polypeptide(L)'
;MQDYYRYDVVELIAKLQLTDSSASQTGPTFATKAIKAPGVQAISVNLNRETQILRGNGVILATESSMDQIQVQLEIAKRDPEFEALIFGMAGWKHPDGSTLVLTDESVPPAVGIWARCKKVGMNNADVVIHIPSFKADTQQMQQQQRQFATNQISGQGSFTEAKYEVFRDSVRSFESAAFFEDFRTAATPLLSSSDSTAPTITTSNITGHDVDDPIVLTASEAMNPNTVNEKTVLLKTGNVIGSGTLVPARVVLASNGTTITVTPASPLTASTNYNAYATPFCEDLAGNTIAANDGVTVATAS
;
A
#
# COMPACT_ATOMS: atom_id res chain seq x y z
N MET A 1 -17.18 -20.40 -9.94
CA MET A 1 -17.68 -19.29 -9.09
C MET A 1 -16.73 -18.13 -9.30
N GLN A 2 -17.25 -16.92 -9.44
CA GLN A 2 -16.41 -15.74 -9.59
C GLN A 2 -15.88 -15.40 -8.19
N ASP A 3 -14.59 -15.54 -7.96
CA ASP A 3 -14.00 -15.37 -6.62
C ASP A 3 -13.98 -13.88 -6.25
N TYR A 4 -14.74 -13.52 -5.21
CA TYR A 4 -14.72 -12.18 -4.64
C TYR A 4 -13.71 -12.11 -3.50
N TYR A 5 -12.86 -11.08 -3.50
CA TYR A 5 -12.03 -10.75 -2.33
C TYR A 5 -12.87 -9.98 -1.33
N ARG A 6 -13.03 -10.54 -0.13
CA ARG A 6 -13.87 -9.98 0.94
C ARG A 6 -13.02 -9.31 2.02
N TYR A 7 -13.48 -8.15 2.47
CA TYR A 7 -12.85 -7.33 3.50
C TYR A 7 -13.88 -6.90 4.54
N ASP A 8 -13.61 -7.16 5.83
CA ASP A 8 -14.46 -6.67 6.91
C ASP A 8 -14.27 -5.16 7.07
N VAL A 9 -15.35 -4.40 7.16
CA VAL A 9 -15.33 -2.93 7.23
C VAL A 9 -15.30 -2.45 8.68
N VAL A 10 -14.44 -1.48 8.97
CA VAL A 10 -14.42 -0.70 10.21
C VAL A 10 -15.22 0.58 10.04
N GLU A 11 -15.02 1.27 8.93
CA GLU A 11 -15.72 2.51 8.61
C GLU A 11 -15.87 2.64 7.10
N LEU A 12 -17.05 3.01 6.63
CA LEU A 12 -17.30 3.33 5.24
C LEU A 12 -17.95 4.70 5.12
N ILE A 13 -17.45 5.49 4.17
CA ILE A 13 -18.09 6.71 3.72
C ILE A 13 -18.33 6.67 2.22
N ALA A 14 -19.36 7.37 1.77
CA ALA A 14 -19.62 7.63 0.37
C ALA A 14 -19.85 9.12 0.09
N LYS A 15 -19.51 9.54 -1.13
CA LYS A 15 -19.75 10.90 -1.62
C LYS A 15 -20.36 10.85 -3.02
N LEU A 16 -21.28 11.76 -3.29
CA LEU A 16 -21.82 11.95 -4.64
C LEU A 16 -20.70 12.34 -5.60
N GLN A 17 -20.60 11.64 -6.72
CA GLN A 17 -19.73 12.02 -7.82
C GLN A 17 -20.37 13.17 -8.62
N LEU A 18 -19.62 14.26 -8.84
CA LEU A 18 -20.10 15.46 -9.54
C LEU A 18 -19.68 15.50 -11.01
N THR A 19 -18.53 14.92 -11.34
CA THR A 19 -18.02 14.85 -12.72
C THR A 19 -17.64 13.42 -13.07
N ASP A 20 -17.84 13.03 -14.33
CA ASP A 20 -17.28 11.78 -14.84
C ASP A 20 -15.76 11.88 -14.97
N SER A 21 -15.12 10.73 -15.11
CA SER A 21 -13.66 10.57 -15.08
C SER A 21 -13.07 10.30 -16.46
N SER A 22 -13.92 10.21 -17.49
CA SER A 22 -13.60 9.85 -18.87
C SER A 22 -12.76 10.91 -19.61
N ALA A 23 -12.66 12.13 -19.09
CA ALA A 23 -12.05 13.27 -19.80
C ALA A 23 -10.91 13.97 -19.05
N SER A 24 -10.55 13.55 -17.81
CA SER A 24 -9.55 14.27 -17.00
C SER A 24 -8.52 13.35 -16.35
N GLN A 25 -7.24 13.71 -16.49
CA GLN A 25 -6.10 13.10 -15.75
C GLN A 25 -6.20 13.27 -14.23
N THR A 26 -7.17 14.05 -13.72
CA THR A 26 -7.37 14.29 -12.29
C THR A 26 -8.38 13.36 -11.63
N GLY A 27 -9.09 12.51 -12.41
CA GLY A 27 -10.18 11.69 -11.89
C GLY A 27 -11.47 12.46 -11.59
N PRO A 28 -12.50 11.78 -11.06
CA PRO A 28 -13.79 12.39 -10.77
C PRO A 28 -13.73 13.34 -9.56
N THR A 29 -14.58 14.36 -9.56
CA THR A 29 -14.77 15.25 -8.41
C THR A 29 -15.97 14.81 -7.59
N PHE A 30 -15.96 15.13 -6.30
CA PHE A 30 -16.98 14.69 -5.34
C PHE A 30 -17.58 15.85 -4.56
N ALA A 31 -18.83 15.67 -4.11
CA ALA A 31 -19.45 16.57 -3.16
C ALA A 31 -18.62 16.67 -1.85
N THR A 32 -18.65 17.85 -1.23
CA THR A 32 -17.89 18.13 -0.01
C THR A 32 -18.35 17.30 1.18
N LYS A 33 -19.66 17.07 1.32
CA LYS A 33 -20.22 16.24 2.39
C LYS A 33 -20.02 14.76 2.10
N ALA A 34 -19.44 14.06 3.07
CA ALA A 34 -19.42 12.61 3.17
C ALA A 34 -20.65 12.09 3.91
N ILE A 35 -21.22 10.99 3.43
CA ILE A 35 -22.26 10.21 4.11
C ILE A 35 -21.60 8.99 4.72
N LYS A 36 -21.80 8.76 6.02
CA LYS A 36 -21.31 7.56 6.72
C LYS A 36 -22.27 6.39 6.51
N ALA A 37 -21.72 5.19 6.43
CA ALA A 37 -22.48 3.94 6.34
C ALA A 37 -22.11 2.99 7.49
N PRO A 38 -22.41 3.36 8.76
CA PRO A 38 -22.00 2.57 9.93
C PRO A 38 -22.57 1.15 9.97
N GLY A 39 -23.60 0.85 9.18
CA GLY A 39 -24.20 -0.47 9.08
C GLY A 39 -23.58 -1.39 8.03
N VAL A 40 -22.61 -0.93 7.23
CA VAL A 40 -21.86 -1.79 6.32
C VAL A 40 -20.75 -2.51 7.09
N GLN A 41 -20.77 -3.85 7.09
CA GLN A 41 -19.83 -4.68 7.84
C GLN A 41 -18.75 -5.32 6.98
N ALA A 42 -18.94 -5.36 5.66
CA ALA A 42 -17.92 -5.84 4.74
C ALA A 42 -18.12 -5.32 3.33
N ILE A 43 -17.03 -5.30 2.57
CA ILE A 43 -16.98 -5.03 1.14
C ILE A 43 -16.29 -6.20 0.44
N SER A 44 -16.85 -6.63 -0.69
CA SER A 44 -16.28 -7.67 -1.52
C SER A 44 -16.09 -7.16 -2.95
N VAL A 45 -14.94 -7.44 -3.55
CA VAL A 45 -14.57 -6.94 -4.90
C VAL A 45 -14.18 -8.11 -5.78
N ASN A 46 -14.69 -8.13 -7.02
CA ASN A 46 -14.27 -9.06 -8.06
C ASN A 46 -13.62 -8.29 -9.22
N LEU A 47 -12.37 -8.67 -9.53
CA LEU A 47 -11.62 -8.18 -10.67
C LEU A 47 -11.89 -9.11 -11.87
N ASN A 48 -12.92 -8.79 -12.66
CA ASN A 48 -13.14 -9.51 -13.91
C ASN A 48 -12.07 -9.10 -14.93
N ARG A 49 -11.00 -9.88 -15.04
CA ARG A 49 -10.06 -9.76 -16.16
C ARG A 49 -10.71 -10.43 -17.38
N GLU A 50 -11.19 -9.65 -18.34
CA GLU A 50 -11.54 -10.21 -19.64
C GLU A 50 -10.23 -10.43 -20.42
N THR A 51 -9.88 -11.70 -20.61
CA THR A 51 -8.74 -12.06 -21.45
C THR A 51 -9.25 -12.28 -22.87
N GLN A 52 -8.94 -11.36 -23.79
CA GLN A 52 -9.15 -11.60 -25.21
C GLN A 52 -7.92 -12.28 -25.81
N ILE A 53 -8.15 -13.46 -26.39
CA ILE A 53 -7.12 -14.18 -27.15
C ILE A 53 -7.26 -13.73 -28.61
N LEU A 54 -6.32 -12.91 -29.08
CA LEU A 54 -6.23 -12.54 -30.48
C LEU A 54 -5.65 -13.72 -31.26
N ARG A 55 -6.46 -14.32 -32.11
CA ARG A 55 -6.07 -15.46 -32.96
C ARG A 55 -5.97 -15.04 -34.41
N GLY A 56 -4.90 -15.46 -35.09
CA GLY A 56 -4.78 -15.40 -36.54
C GLY A 56 -4.46 -16.79 -37.09
N ASN A 57 -5.24 -17.25 -38.08
CA ASN A 57 -5.10 -18.58 -38.68
C ASN A 57 -5.04 -19.74 -37.66
N GLY A 58 -5.80 -19.63 -36.58
CA GLY A 58 -5.84 -20.65 -35.51
C GLY A 58 -4.67 -20.58 -34.52
N VAL A 59 -3.66 -19.73 -34.77
CA VAL A 59 -2.52 -19.50 -33.89
C VAL A 59 -2.79 -18.31 -32.98
N ILE A 60 -2.37 -18.40 -31.73
CA ILE A 60 -2.44 -17.29 -30.77
C ILE A 60 -1.39 -16.25 -31.16
N LEU A 61 -1.84 -15.05 -31.51
CA LEU A 61 -0.96 -13.95 -31.91
C LEU A 61 -0.64 -13.01 -30.75
N ALA A 62 -1.62 -12.80 -29.88
CA ALA A 62 -1.47 -12.01 -28.67
C ALA A 62 -2.56 -12.37 -27.66
N THR A 63 -2.26 -12.14 -26.38
CA THR A 63 -3.23 -12.20 -25.30
C THR A 63 -3.35 -10.79 -24.75
N GLU A 64 -4.51 -10.18 -24.91
CA GLU A 64 -4.83 -8.89 -24.31
C GLU A 64 -5.73 -9.12 -23.10
N SER A 65 -5.47 -8.42 -22.00
CA SER A 65 -6.33 -8.43 -20.83
C SER A 65 -6.86 -7.02 -20.63
N SER A 66 -8.19 -6.83 -20.68
CA SER A 66 -8.82 -5.58 -20.25
C SER A 66 -9.40 -5.73 -18.84
N MET A 67 -9.33 -4.66 -18.06
CA MET A 67 -10.03 -4.51 -16.79
C MET A 67 -11.06 -3.40 -16.96
N ASP A 68 -12.07 -3.62 -17.79
CA ASP A 68 -13.02 -2.55 -18.11
C ASP A 68 -13.93 -2.19 -16.91
N GLN A 69 -14.25 -3.15 -16.03
CA GLN A 69 -15.10 -2.95 -14.85
C GLN A 69 -14.81 -3.94 -13.71
N ILE A 70 -15.13 -3.53 -12.48
CA ILE A 70 -15.14 -4.39 -11.28
C ILE A 70 -16.56 -4.61 -10.78
N GLN A 71 -16.81 -5.77 -10.16
CA GLN A 71 -18.04 -5.99 -9.41
C GLN A 71 -17.79 -5.74 -7.92
N VAL A 72 -18.70 -5.02 -7.28
CA VAL A 72 -18.60 -4.65 -5.86
C VAL A 72 -19.85 -5.12 -5.13
N GLN A 73 -19.67 -5.71 -3.96
CA GLN A 73 -20.74 -6.11 -3.05
C GLN A 73 -20.47 -5.55 -1.65
N LEU A 74 -21.47 -4.89 -1.06
CA LEU A 74 -21.47 -4.43 0.32
C LEU A 74 -22.38 -5.32 1.14
N GLU A 75 -21.92 -5.75 2.31
CA GLU A 75 -22.75 -6.48 3.26
C GLU A 75 -23.22 -5.57 4.38
N ILE A 76 -24.52 -5.58 4.63
CA ILE A 76 -25.21 -4.64 5.52
C ILE A 76 -25.75 -5.40 6.73
N ALA A 77 -25.27 -5.03 7.91
CA ALA A 77 -25.83 -5.46 9.19
C ALA A 77 -26.96 -4.54 9.68
N LYS A 78 -26.87 -3.25 9.35
CA LYS A 78 -27.86 -2.24 9.74
C LYS A 78 -28.14 -1.31 8.57
N ARG A 79 -29.43 -1.02 8.34
CA ARG A 79 -29.87 -0.11 7.29
C ARG A 79 -29.61 1.34 7.71
N ASP A 80 -29.04 2.12 6.81
CA ASP A 80 -28.69 3.52 7.00
C ASP A 80 -29.41 4.37 5.94
N PRO A 81 -30.54 5.03 6.29
CA PRO A 81 -31.39 5.70 5.30
C PRO A 81 -30.69 6.79 4.49
N GLU A 82 -29.76 7.53 5.10
CA GLU A 82 -29.01 8.59 4.41
C GLU A 82 -28.01 8.01 3.40
N PHE A 83 -27.38 6.89 3.73
CA PHE A 83 -26.47 6.17 2.83
C PHE A 83 -27.23 5.51 1.68
N GLU A 84 -28.34 4.83 1.99
CA GLU A 84 -29.20 4.19 0.99
C GLU A 84 -29.82 5.20 0.02
N ALA A 85 -30.27 6.35 0.53
CA ALA A 85 -30.77 7.43 -0.32
C ALA A 85 -29.71 7.94 -1.30
N LEU A 86 -28.46 8.07 -0.84
CA LEU A 86 -27.35 8.50 -1.69
C LEU A 86 -27.04 7.46 -2.79
N ILE A 87 -26.87 6.18 -2.42
CA ILE A 87 -26.40 5.16 -3.38
C ILE A 87 -27.49 4.69 -4.36
N PHE A 88 -28.77 4.79 -3.99
CA PHE A 88 -29.89 4.41 -4.85
C PHE A 88 -30.58 5.61 -5.50
N GLY A 89 -30.22 6.85 -5.16
CA GLY A 89 -30.85 8.04 -5.71
C GLY A 89 -32.34 8.15 -5.36
N MET A 90 -32.72 7.76 -4.14
CA MET A 90 -34.14 7.72 -3.75
C MET A 90 -34.75 9.14 -3.66
N ALA A 91 -35.99 9.28 -4.15
CA ALA A 91 -36.71 10.54 -4.22
C ALA A 91 -36.88 11.21 -2.84
N GLY A 92 -36.61 12.52 -2.76
CA GLY A 92 -36.83 13.35 -1.57
C GLY A 92 -35.57 13.71 -0.76
N TRP A 93 -34.38 13.30 -1.23
CA TRP A 93 -33.13 13.73 -0.62
C TRP A 93 -32.88 15.22 -0.86
N LYS A 94 -32.75 15.98 0.24
CA LYS A 94 -32.22 17.35 0.21
C LYS A 94 -30.71 17.27 0.37
N HIS A 95 -29.99 17.92 -0.54
CA HIS A 95 -28.56 18.12 -0.38
C HIS A 95 -28.25 18.78 0.97
N PRO A 96 -27.05 18.55 1.51
CA PRO A 96 -26.56 19.23 2.70
C PRO A 96 -26.42 20.74 2.56
N ASP A 97 -26.33 21.23 1.33
CA ASP A 97 -26.38 22.66 1.00
C ASP A 97 -27.81 23.20 0.87
N GLY A 98 -28.83 22.35 1.05
CA GLY A 98 -30.25 22.69 0.97
C GLY A 98 -30.88 22.55 -0.42
N SER A 99 -30.14 22.19 -1.46
CA SER A 99 -30.70 21.98 -2.81
C SER A 99 -31.47 20.65 -2.90
N THR A 100 -32.64 20.66 -3.54
CA THR A 100 -33.42 19.43 -3.74
C THR A 100 -32.95 18.76 -5.03
N LEU A 101 -32.30 17.60 -4.94
CA LEU A 101 -32.11 16.77 -6.12
C LEU A 101 -33.44 16.04 -6.38
N VAL A 102 -34.20 16.47 -7.39
CA VAL A 102 -35.45 15.79 -7.77
C VAL A 102 -35.08 14.60 -8.65
N LEU A 103 -34.84 13.46 -8.01
CA LEU A 103 -34.72 12.18 -8.69
C LEU A 103 -36.10 11.52 -8.70
N THR A 104 -36.66 11.31 -9.89
CA THR A 104 -37.92 10.61 -10.13
C THR A 104 -37.76 9.10 -9.91
N ASP A 105 -38.87 8.39 -9.84
CA ASP A 105 -39.02 6.92 -9.80
C ASP A 105 -38.31 6.15 -10.96
N GLU A 106 -37.85 6.85 -12.00
CA GLU A 106 -37.02 6.33 -13.09
C GLU A 106 -35.51 6.61 -12.92
N SER A 107 -35.10 7.16 -11.78
CA SER A 107 -33.72 7.64 -11.61
C SER A 107 -32.71 6.49 -11.60
N VAL A 108 -31.76 6.58 -12.51
CA VAL A 108 -30.56 5.74 -12.51
C VAL A 108 -29.76 6.06 -11.25
N PRO A 109 -29.29 5.06 -10.49
CA PRO A 109 -28.42 5.28 -9.34
C PRO A 109 -27.27 6.23 -9.70
N PRO A 110 -27.05 7.30 -8.91
CA PRO A 110 -25.94 8.19 -9.19
C PRO A 110 -24.63 7.42 -9.01
N ALA A 111 -23.60 7.88 -9.71
CA ALA A 111 -22.26 7.41 -9.40
C ALA A 111 -21.81 8.01 -8.06
N VAL A 112 -21.18 7.20 -7.22
CA VAL A 112 -20.62 7.65 -5.93
C VAL A 112 -19.19 7.17 -5.78
N GLY A 113 -18.39 7.94 -5.06
CA GLY A 113 -17.12 7.46 -4.54
C GLY A 113 -17.35 6.71 -3.23
N ILE A 114 -16.66 5.58 -3.03
CA ILE A 114 -16.67 4.79 -1.80
C ILE A 114 -15.26 4.76 -1.21
N TRP A 115 -15.13 5.14 0.06
CA TRP A 115 -13.92 4.94 0.86
C TRP A 115 -14.27 4.01 2.02
N ALA A 116 -13.68 2.82 2.03
CA ALA A 116 -13.90 1.82 3.05
C ALA A 116 -12.58 1.54 3.78
N ARG A 117 -12.53 1.86 5.07
CA ARG A 117 -11.49 1.41 5.98
C ARG A 117 -11.87 0.03 6.49
N CYS A 118 -11.04 -0.96 6.19
CA CYS A 118 -11.31 -2.38 6.41
C CYS A 118 -10.34 -2.99 7.42
N LYS A 119 -10.84 -3.89 8.29
CA LYS A 119 -10.04 -4.61 9.28
C LYS A 119 -9.02 -5.51 8.58
N LYS A 120 -7.78 -5.44 9.08
CA LYS A 120 -6.79 -6.54 9.08
C LYS A 120 -6.68 -7.35 7.79
N VAL A 121 -6.33 -6.64 6.71
CA VAL A 121 -5.71 -7.23 5.51
C VAL A 121 -4.48 -6.43 5.06
N GLY A 122 -4.11 -5.40 5.82
CA GLY A 122 -2.93 -4.56 5.59
C GLY A 122 -1.77 -5.00 6.48
N MET A 123 -0.58 -4.50 6.17
CA MET A 123 0.63 -4.74 6.98
C MET A 123 0.40 -4.33 8.45
N ASN A 124 1.05 -5.02 9.39
CA ASN A 124 1.07 -4.68 10.83
C ASN A 124 -0.30 -4.64 11.53
N ASN A 125 -1.28 -5.45 11.11
CA ASN A 125 -2.66 -5.39 11.60
C ASN A 125 -3.36 -4.04 11.37
N ALA A 126 -2.81 -3.18 10.50
CA ALA A 126 -3.42 -1.90 10.18
C ALA A 126 -4.67 -2.09 9.32
N ASP A 127 -5.57 -1.12 9.42
CA ASP A 127 -6.72 -1.08 8.53
C ASP A 127 -6.28 -0.73 7.10
N VAL A 128 -6.92 -1.33 6.10
CA VAL A 128 -6.72 -1.01 4.68
C VAL A 128 -7.80 -0.05 4.23
N VAL A 129 -7.43 0.97 3.47
CA VAL A 129 -8.41 1.83 2.80
C VAL A 129 -8.59 1.36 1.37
N ILE A 130 -9.81 0.92 1.06
CA ILE A 130 -10.25 0.65 -0.31
C ILE A 130 -10.97 1.90 -0.82
N HIS A 131 -10.53 2.41 -1.97
CA HIS A 131 -11.18 3.51 -2.64
C HIS A 131 -11.71 3.07 -4.01
N ILE A 132 -13.02 3.20 -4.20
CA ILE A 132 -13.70 2.98 -5.49
C ILE A 132 -14.22 4.34 -5.94
N PRO A 133 -13.63 4.97 -6.97
CA PRO A 133 -13.93 6.35 -7.33
C PRO A 133 -15.30 6.51 -7.98
N SER A 134 -15.82 5.45 -8.58
CA SER A 134 -17.13 5.43 -9.21
C SER A 134 -17.75 4.07 -8.97
N PHE A 135 -18.80 4.06 -8.16
CA PHE A 135 -19.66 2.92 -7.90
C PHE A 135 -21.09 3.29 -8.28
N LYS A 136 -21.77 2.39 -8.99
CA LYS A 136 -23.20 2.49 -9.30
C LYS A 136 -23.91 1.24 -8.81
N ALA A 137 -24.88 1.42 -7.91
CA ALA A 137 -25.69 0.32 -7.40
C ALA A 137 -26.54 -0.31 -8.52
N ASP A 138 -26.86 -1.59 -8.37
CA ASP A 138 -27.70 -2.32 -9.32
C ASP A 138 -29.15 -1.77 -9.29
N THR A 139 -29.65 -1.38 -10.46
CA THR A 139 -31.01 -0.86 -10.67
C THR A 139 -32.08 -1.88 -10.25
N GLN A 140 -31.82 -3.19 -10.34
CA GLN A 140 -32.77 -4.22 -9.89
C GLN A 140 -32.95 -4.21 -8.36
N GLN A 141 -31.88 -3.97 -7.60
CA GLN A 141 -31.95 -3.87 -6.14
C GLN A 141 -32.70 -2.61 -5.70
N MET A 142 -32.51 -1.49 -6.41
CA MET A 142 -33.30 -0.27 -6.19
C MET A 142 -34.81 -0.55 -6.29
N GLN A 143 -35.22 -1.27 -7.33
CA GLN A 143 -36.63 -1.65 -7.51
C GLN A 143 -37.14 -2.58 -6.40
N GLN A 144 -36.31 -3.48 -5.88
CA GLN A 144 -36.68 -4.36 -4.77
C GLN A 144 -36.79 -3.62 -3.43
N GLN A 145 -35.90 -2.65 -3.17
CA GLN A 145 -35.99 -1.80 -1.98
C GLN A 145 -37.26 -0.95 -1.96
N GLN A 146 -37.66 -0.40 -3.10
CA GLN A 146 -38.93 0.33 -3.23
C GLN A 146 -40.16 -0.58 -3.04
N ARG A 147 -40.03 -1.90 -3.30
CA ARG A 147 -41.11 -2.90 -3.23
C ARG A 147 -41.06 -3.81 -1.98
N GLN A 148 -40.35 -3.40 -0.93
CA GLN A 148 -40.45 -3.98 0.43
C GLN A 148 -39.67 -5.28 0.75
N PHE A 149 -38.65 -5.66 -0.03
CA PHE A 149 -37.73 -6.75 0.36
C PHE A 149 -36.27 -6.29 0.32
N ALA A 150 -35.81 -5.75 1.44
CA ALA A 150 -34.43 -5.33 1.63
C ALA A 150 -33.50 -6.55 1.75
N THR A 151 -32.56 -6.72 0.82
CA THR A 151 -31.44 -7.65 0.97
C THR A 151 -30.42 -7.11 1.98
N ASN A 152 -29.72 -7.99 2.71
CA ASN A 152 -28.54 -7.63 3.53
C ASN A 152 -27.29 -7.35 2.67
N GLN A 153 -27.47 -7.12 1.38
CA GLN A 153 -26.41 -6.86 0.43
C GLN A 153 -26.82 -5.76 -0.54
N ILE A 154 -25.88 -4.87 -0.86
CA ILE A 154 -25.92 -3.96 -2.01
C ILE A 154 -24.87 -4.43 -3.00
N SER A 155 -25.21 -4.63 -4.26
CA SER A 155 -24.27 -4.90 -5.33
C SER A 155 -24.29 -3.81 -6.38
N GLY A 156 -23.19 -3.67 -7.10
CA GLY A 156 -23.08 -2.69 -8.16
C GLY A 156 -21.82 -2.85 -8.98
N GLN A 157 -21.74 -2.05 -10.04
CA GLN A 157 -20.55 -1.96 -10.87
C GLN A 157 -19.66 -0.82 -10.37
N GLY A 158 -18.37 -1.09 -10.29
CA GLY A 158 -17.36 -0.08 -10.02
C GLY A 158 -16.42 0.09 -11.21
N SER A 159 -15.82 1.27 -11.34
CA SER A 159 -14.68 1.49 -12.22
C SER A 159 -13.54 2.09 -11.43
N PHE A 160 -12.31 1.63 -11.66
CA PHE A 160 -11.13 2.40 -11.33
C PHE A 160 -10.84 3.31 -12.51
N THR A 161 -10.76 4.62 -12.30
CA THR A 161 -10.19 5.52 -13.33
C THR A 161 -8.71 5.68 -13.04
N GLU A 162 -7.89 5.96 -14.05
CA GLU A 162 -6.54 6.54 -13.91
C GLU A 162 -6.60 7.91 -13.23
N ALA A 163 -6.96 7.91 -11.95
CA ALA A 163 -7.11 9.07 -11.10
C ALA A 163 -6.00 9.05 -10.06
N LYS A 164 -5.47 10.23 -9.70
CA LYS A 164 -4.56 10.34 -8.56
C LYS A 164 -5.38 10.32 -7.27
N TYR A 165 -5.17 9.35 -6.39
CA TYR A 165 -5.85 9.23 -5.11
C TYR A 165 -5.05 9.79 -3.96
N GLU A 166 -5.76 10.40 -3.00
CA GLU A 166 -5.19 10.76 -1.70
C GLU A 166 -4.86 9.49 -0.92
N VAL A 167 -3.57 9.29 -0.67
CA VAL A 167 -3.08 8.26 0.23
C VAL A 167 -2.59 8.97 1.49
N PHE A 168 -3.04 8.48 2.64
CA PHE A 168 -2.51 8.90 3.93
C PHE A 168 -1.46 7.87 4.35
N ARG A 169 -0.19 8.18 4.07
CA ARG A 169 0.94 7.40 4.56
C ARG A 169 1.56 8.15 5.72
N ASP A 170 1.63 7.55 6.90
CA ASP A 170 2.35 8.12 8.05
C ASP A 170 1.98 9.59 8.34
N SER A 171 0.67 9.91 8.35
CA SER A 171 0.15 11.27 8.52
C SER A 171 0.56 12.30 7.44
N VAL A 172 1.32 11.90 6.43
CA VAL A 172 1.68 12.68 5.26
C VAL A 172 0.65 12.44 4.16
N ARG A 173 0.18 13.54 3.55
CA ARG A 173 -0.77 13.51 2.43
C ARG A 173 0.01 13.38 1.11
N SER A 174 -0.23 12.32 0.35
CA SER A 174 0.32 12.14 -1.01
C SER A 174 -0.78 11.82 -2.03
N PHE A 175 -0.51 12.08 -3.31
CA PHE A 175 -1.41 11.79 -4.44
C PHE A 175 -0.78 10.74 -5.37
N GLU A 176 -1.42 9.58 -5.58
CA GLU A 176 -0.87 8.44 -6.36
C GLU A 176 -1.81 7.96 -7.48
N SER A 177 -1.28 7.61 -8.67
CA SER A 177 -2.07 7.18 -9.85
C SER A 177 -2.69 5.78 -9.68
N ALA A 178 -3.95 5.63 -10.09
CA ALA A 178 -4.66 4.36 -10.11
C ALA A 178 -4.15 3.32 -11.12
N ALA A 179 -3.23 3.68 -12.03
CA ALA A 179 -2.55 2.71 -12.92
C ALA A 179 -1.73 1.66 -12.13
N PHE A 180 -1.59 1.84 -10.81
CA PHE A 180 -1.03 0.87 -9.87
C PHE A 180 -2.03 -0.24 -9.51
N PHE A 181 -2.55 -0.97 -10.51
CA PHE A 181 -3.34 -2.21 -10.31
C PHE A 181 -2.66 -3.48 -10.85
N GLU A 182 -1.47 -3.35 -11.43
CA GLU A 182 -0.54 -4.48 -11.62
C GLU A 182 0.18 -4.86 -10.31
N ASP A 183 0.16 -3.99 -9.29
CA ASP A 183 0.65 -4.28 -7.94
C ASP A 183 -0.46 -4.10 -6.89
N PHE A 184 -1.47 -4.99 -6.93
CA PHE A 184 -1.85 -5.65 -5.67
C PHE A 184 -0.93 -6.87 -5.47
N ARG A 185 0.38 -6.62 -5.56
CA ARG A 185 1.35 -7.34 -4.77
C ARG A 185 1.57 -6.43 -3.58
N THR A 186 1.45 -7.01 -2.40
CA THR A 186 2.14 -6.52 -1.21
C THR A 186 3.39 -5.76 -1.63
N ALA A 187 3.53 -4.50 -1.22
CA ALA A 187 4.85 -3.89 -1.26
C ALA A 187 5.77 -4.87 -0.54
N ALA A 188 6.57 -5.60 -1.31
CA ALA A 188 7.57 -6.49 -0.80
C ALA A 188 8.70 -5.60 -0.31
N THR A 189 8.52 -5.07 0.89
CA THR A 189 9.55 -5.11 1.91
C THR A 189 8.95 -5.98 3.02
N PRO A 190 9.45 -7.23 3.21
CA PRO A 190 8.68 -8.29 3.87
C PRO A 190 8.41 -7.95 5.32
N LEU A 191 7.17 -8.03 5.82
CA LEU A 191 7.03 -8.28 7.25
C LEU A 191 5.82 -9.01 7.78
N LEU A 192 6.19 -10.08 8.48
CA LEU A 192 5.62 -10.71 9.65
C LEU A 192 4.20 -11.25 9.52
N SER A 193 4.18 -12.51 9.12
CA SER A 193 3.71 -13.52 10.07
C SER A 193 4.19 -13.18 11.50
N SER A 194 3.26 -13.04 12.44
CA SER A 194 3.43 -13.40 13.86
C SER A 194 4.68 -12.87 14.59
N SER A 195 4.51 -11.82 15.40
CA SER A 195 5.33 -11.53 16.60
C SER A 195 6.86 -11.69 16.47
N ASP A 196 7.47 -11.19 15.40
CA ASP A 196 8.93 -11.07 15.39
C ASP A 196 9.34 -9.82 16.16
N SER A 197 9.83 -10.07 17.37
CA SER A 197 10.40 -9.07 18.27
C SER A 197 11.90 -9.26 18.44
N THR A 198 12.54 -10.02 17.54
CA THR A 198 13.97 -10.32 17.62
C THR A 198 14.73 -9.15 17.01
N ALA A 199 15.66 -8.57 17.76
CA ALA A 199 16.50 -7.52 17.21
C ALA A 199 17.56 -8.12 16.27
N PRO A 200 17.79 -7.52 15.08
CA PRO A 200 18.88 -7.91 14.20
C PRO A 200 20.24 -7.67 14.85
N THR A 201 21.21 -8.48 14.48
CA THR A 201 22.62 -8.38 14.89
C THR A 201 23.55 -8.49 13.69
N ILE A 202 24.75 -7.93 13.80
CA ILE A 202 25.81 -8.11 12.80
C ILE A 202 26.63 -9.35 13.18
N THR A 203 26.63 -10.36 12.32
CA THR A 203 27.27 -11.68 12.57
C THR A 203 28.65 -11.81 11.95
N THR A 204 29.13 -10.77 11.27
CA THR A 204 30.47 -10.73 10.66
C THR A 204 31.52 -10.73 11.76
N SER A 205 32.60 -11.49 11.58
CA SER A 205 33.74 -11.48 12.49
C SER A 205 34.67 -10.31 12.18
N ASN A 206 35.48 -9.90 13.15
CA ASN A 206 36.52 -8.89 12.93
C ASN A 206 37.48 -9.30 11.81
N ILE A 207 37.88 -8.33 11.00
CA ILE A 207 38.67 -8.54 9.77
C ILE A 207 40.11 -8.10 10.02
N THR A 208 41.08 -8.92 9.62
CA THR A 208 42.52 -8.62 9.72
C THR A 208 43.17 -8.74 8.35
N GLY A 209 44.07 -7.81 8.01
CA GLY A 209 44.75 -7.81 6.71
C GLY A 209 43.82 -7.44 5.56
N HIS A 210 42.82 -6.58 5.81
CA HIS A 210 41.88 -6.11 4.80
C HIS A 210 42.61 -5.27 3.74
N ASP A 211 42.33 -5.51 2.46
CA ASP A 211 42.88 -4.70 1.38
C ASP A 211 42.33 -3.27 1.46
N VAL A 212 43.18 -2.28 1.17
CA VAL A 212 42.81 -0.87 1.30
C VAL A 212 41.78 -0.41 0.26
N ASP A 213 41.70 -1.10 -0.88
CA ASP A 213 40.77 -0.80 -1.98
C ASP A 213 39.46 -1.60 -1.89
N ASP A 214 39.41 -2.65 -1.06
CA ASP A 214 38.29 -3.57 -1.02
C ASP A 214 37.09 -3.05 -0.22
N PRO A 215 35.86 -3.32 -0.68
CA PRO A 215 34.67 -3.05 0.11
C PRO A 215 34.61 -3.94 1.36
N ILE A 216 34.06 -3.39 2.43
CA ILE A 216 33.80 -4.12 3.68
C ILE A 216 32.39 -4.71 3.59
N VAL A 217 32.27 -6.02 3.82
CA VAL A 217 30.98 -6.73 3.78
C VAL A 217 30.54 -7.07 5.21
N LEU A 218 29.35 -6.61 5.58
CA LEU A 218 28.67 -6.97 6.81
C LEU A 218 27.51 -7.90 6.50
N THR A 219 27.25 -8.83 7.42
CA THR A 219 26.14 -9.80 7.35
C THR A 219 25.25 -9.62 8.57
N ALA A 220 23.99 -9.28 8.35
CA ALA A 220 22.97 -9.25 9.39
C ALA A 220 22.43 -10.66 9.69
N SER A 221 21.99 -10.90 10.93
CA SER A 221 21.39 -12.17 11.37
C SER A 221 20.05 -12.47 10.67
N GLU A 222 19.42 -11.45 10.11
CA GLU A 222 18.13 -11.51 9.44
C GLU A 222 17.99 -10.40 8.40
N ALA A 223 16.88 -10.42 7.66
CA ALA A 223 16.65 -9.50 6.55
C ALA A 223 16.34 -8.09 7.05
N MET A 224 17.11 -7.12 6.55
CA MET A 224 17.10 -5.71 6.93
C MET A 224 16.14 -4.88 6.07
N ASN A 225 15.61 -3.78 6.63
CA ASN A 225 14.81 -2.83 5.88
C ASN A 225 15.72 -1.97 4.96
N PRO A 226 15.54 -2.03 3.62
CA PRO A 226 16.40 -1.28 2.69
C PRO A 226 16.28 0.24 2.85
N ASN A 227 15.19 0.75 3.44
CA ASN A 227 15.02 2.18 3.66
C ASN A 227 15.83 2.69 4.87
N THR A 228 16.14 1.79 5.81
CA THR A 228 16.90 2.12 7.03
C THR A 228 18.37 1.80 6.91
N VAL A 229 18.81 1.00 5.91
CA VAL A 229 20.23 0.72 5.64
C VAL A 229 20.78 1.76 4.66
N ASN A 230 21.54 2.74 5.17
CA ASN A 230 22.14 3.80 4.36
C ASN A 230 23.38 4.41 5.05
N GLU A 231 24.01 5.41 4.42
CA GLU A 231 25.26 6.04 4.89
C GLU A 231 25.13 6.81 6.21
N LYS A 232 23.90 7.01 6.73
CA LYS A 232 23.68 7.64 8.05
C LYS A 232 23.51 6.62 9.16
N THR A 233 23.13 5.40 8.82
CA THR A 233 22.76 4.36 9.78
C THR A 233 23.78 3.23 9.83
N VAL A 234 24.56 3.03 8.76
CA VAL A 234 25.74 2.15 8.72
C VAL A 234 26.96 3.02 8.47
N LEU A 235 27.88 3.03 9.42
CA LEU A 235 28.98 3.98 9.48
C LEU A 235 30.33 3.27 9.47
N LEU A 236 31.28 3.85 8.75
CA LEU A 236 32.69 3.48 8.80
C LEU A 236 33.46 4.57 9.55
N LYS A 237 34.19 4.20 10.60
CA LYS A 237 35.02 5.14 11.38
C LYS A 237 36.43 4.63 11.58
N THR A 238 37.36 5.54 11.86
CA THR A 238 38.73 5.19 12.27
C THR A 238 38.77 4.62 13.69
N GLY A 239 39.78 3.80 13.98
CA GLY A 239 40.02 3.20 15.29
C GLY A 239 39.33 1.85 15.50
N ASN A 240 39.73 1.16 16.56
CA ASN A 240 39.27 -0.20 16.91
C ASN A 240 38.11 -0.22 17.93
N VAL A 241 37.60 0.93 18.34
CA VAL A 241 36.46 1.03 19.26
C VAL A 241 35.22 1.35 18.44
N ILE A 242 34.29 0.41 18.37
CA ILE A 242 33.03 0.57 17.64
C ILE A 242 32.30 1.85 18.11
N GLY A 243 31.80 2.63 17.16
CA GLY A 243 31.07 3.87 17.47
C GLY A 243 31.94 5.11 17.63
N SER A 244 33.25 4.93 17.82
CA SER A 244 34.20 6.01 18.10
C SER A 244 35.10 6.32 16.89
N GLY A 245 35.83 7.43 16.98
CA GLY A 245 36.74 7.89 15.94
C GLY A 245 36.09 8.82 14.91
N THR A 246 36.83 9.06 13.83
CA THR A 246 36.43 10.00 12.76
C THR A 246 35.66 9.24 11.67
N LEU A 247 34.57 9.82 11.19
CA LEU A 247 33.78 9.27 10.08
C LEU A 247 34.62 9.22 8.80
N VAL A 248 34.68 8.05 8.19
CA VAL A 248 35.23 7.82 6.86
C VAL A 248 34.05 7.78 5.88
N PRO A 249 33.98 8.67 4.89
CA PRO A 249 32.92 8.64 3.89
C PRO A 249 32.91 7.30 3.15
N ALA A 250 31.74 6.67 3.06
CA ALA A 250 31.54 5.41 2.38
C ALA A 250 30.14 5.38 1.76
N ARG A 251 29.98 4.62 0.68
CA ARG A 251 28.68 4.25 0.12
C ARG A 251 28.19 2.96 0.76
N VAL A 252 26.90 2.89 1.06
CA VAL A 252 26.28 1.72 1.70
C VAL A 252 25.22 1.13 0.78
N VAL A 253 25.25 -0.18 0.58
CA VAL A 253 24.24 -0.91 -0.21
C VAL A 253 23.80 -2.17 0.51
N LEU A 254 22.49 -2.35 0.62
CA LEU A 254 21.89 -3.63 0.97
C LEU A 254 21.70 -4.47 -0.30
N ALA A 255 22.23 -5.69 -0.31
CA ALA A 255 22.04 -6.62 -1.42
C ALA A 255 20.59 -7.13 -1.47
N SER A 256 20.17 -7.66 -2.62
CA SER A 256 18.80 -8.16 -2.84
C SER A 256 18.43 -9.36 -1.95
N ASN A 257 19.40 -10.02 -1.30
CA ASN A 257 19.16 -11.06 -0.31
C ASN A 257 18.68 -10.51 1.05
N GLY A 258 18.72 -9.19 1.24
CA GLY A 258 18.25 -8.50 2.44
C GLY A 258 19.17 -8.60 3.66
N THR A 259 20.23 -9.41 3.63
CA THR A 259 21.10 -9.64 4.82
C THR A 259 22.53 -9.17 4.62
N THR A 260 22.97 -8.96 3.38
CA THR A 260 24.35 -8.55 3.06
C THR A 260 24.42 -7.04 2.83
N ILE A 261 25.18 -6.35 3.68
CA ILE A 261 25.43 -4.91 3.60
C ILE A 261 26.86 -4.70 3.11
N THR A 262 27.01 -4.00 1.98
CA THR A 262 28.33 -3.63 1.43
C THR A 262 28.62 -2.18 1.76
N VAL A 263 29.76 -1.94 2.42
CA VAL A 263 30.29 -0.63 2.76
C VAL A 263 31.51 -0.37 1.90
N THR A 264 31.41 0.53 0.94
CA THR A 264 32.49 0.87 0.00
C THR A 264 33.09 2.22 0.39
N PRO A 265 34.32 2.28 0.92
CA PRO A 265 35.00 3.54 1.20
C PRO A 265 35.03 4.45 -0.04
N ALA A 266 34.83 5.75 0.13
CA ALA A 266 34.86 6.70 -0.99
C ALA A 266 36.28 6.91 -1.55
N SER A 267 37.30 6.57 -0.76
CA SER A 267 38.72 6.58 -1.11
C SER A 267 39.39 5.35 -0.48
N PRO A 268 40.53 4.89 -1.02
CA PRO A 268 41.30 3.80 -0.42
C PRO A 268 41.60 4.06 1.05
N LEU A 269 41.52 3.02 1.87
CA LEU A 269 41.86 3.09 3.28
C LEU A 269 43.36 3.27 3.48
N THR A 270 43.76 3.71 4.67
CA THR A 270 45.19 3.78 5.02
C THR A 270 45.68 2.39 5.40
N ALA A 271 46.82 1.96 4.86
CA ALA A 271 47.48 0.71 5.25
C ALA A 271 47.84 0.69 6.75
N SER A 272 47.96 -0.50 7.34
CA SER A 272 48.30 -0.70 8.76
C SER A 272 47.46 0.13 9.74
N THR A 273 46.18 0.33 9.45
CA THR A 273 45.25 1.17 10.21
C THR A 273 44.02 0.39 10.64
N ASN A 274 43.53 0.67 11.85
CA ASN A 274 42.29 0.09 12.36
C ASN A 274 41.09 0.99 12.02
N TYR A 275 39.99 0.35 11.64
CA TYR A 275 38.68 0.94 11.40
C TYR A 275 37.60 0.13 12.12
N ASN A 276 36.41 0.72 12.23
CA ASN A 276 35.19 0.06 12.66
C ASN A 276 34.04 0.35 11.70
N ALA A 277 33.37 -0.70 11.26
CA ALA A 277 32.17 -0.64 10.42
C ALA A 277 31.00 -1.20 11.22
N TYR A 278 29.97 -0.38 11.45
CA TYR A 278 28.88 -0.75 12.36
C TYR A 278 27.55 -0.13 11.95
N ALA A 279 26.48 -0.77 12.37
CA ALA A 279 25.12 -0.28 12.22
C ALA A 279 24.64 0.36 13.53
N THR A 280 23.98 1.51 13.41
CA THR A 280 23.38 2.26 14.52
C THR A 280 21.98 1.71 14.84
N PRO A 281 21.38 2.10 15.99
CA PRO A 281 19.99 1.75 16.31
C PRO A 281 18.92 2.28 15.35
N PHE A 282 19.27 3.15 14.40
CA PHE A 282 18.35 3.57 13.34
C PHE A 282 18.36 2.62 12.13
N CYS A 283 19.16 1.56 12.19
CA CYS A 283 19.14 0.47 11.24
C CYS A 283 18.17 -0.60 11.78
N GLU A 284 17.07 -0.79 11.06
CA GLU A 284 16.00 -1.70 11.46
C GLU A 284 16.02 -2.95 10.59
N ASP A 285 15.66 -4.08 11.18
CA ASP A 285 15.23 -5.21 10.38
C ASP A 285 13.97 -4.82 9.59
N LEU A 286 13.48 -5.77 8.82
CA LEU A 286 12.23 -5.49 8.17
C LEU A 286 11.12 -5.15 9.18
N ALA A 287 11.13 -5.75 10.40
CA ALA A 287 10.15 -5.77 11.52
C ALA A 287 9.95 -4.45 12.23
N GLY A 288 10.90 -3.54 12.01
CA GLY A 288 11.05 -2.36 12.85
C GLY A 288 11.75 -2.68 14.17
N ASN A 289 12.30 -3.88 14.35
CA ASN A 289 13.22 -4.13 15.46
C ASN A 289 14.57 -3.49 15.13
N THR A 290 15.09 -2.71 16.07
CA THR A 290 16.32 -1.94 15.87
C THR A 290 17.55 -2.78 16.19
N ILE A 291 18.64 -2.57 15.45
CA ILE A 291 19.96 -3.09 15.81
C ILE A 291 20.33 -2.59 17.22
N ALA A 292 20.90 -3.48 18.04
CA ALA A 292 21.43 -3.13 19.35
C ALA A 292 22.52 -2.05 19.24
N ALA A 293 22.71 -1.25 20.31
CA ALA A 293 23.54 -0.05 20.28
C ALA A 293 24.92 -0.23 19.61
N ASN A 294 25.04 0.25 18.37
CA ASN A 294 26.24 0.27 17.54
C ASN A 294 26.89 -1.12 17.37
N ASP A 295 26.16 -2.07 16.79
CA ASP A 295 26.66 -3.42 16.51
C ASP A 295 27.45 -3.50 15.19
N GLY A 296 28.58 -4.20 15.16
CA GLY A 296 29.49 -4.19 14.00
C GLY A 296 30.84 -4.86 14.23
N VAL A 297 31.79 -4.57 13.33
CA VAL A 297 33.11 -5.22 13.29
C VAL A 297 34.25 -4.21 13.28
N THR A 298 35.41 -4.66 13.76
CA THR A 298 36.68 -3.98 13.53
C THR A 298 37.36 -4.52 12.27
N VAL A 299 38.07 -3.64 11.57
CA VAL A 299 38.78 -3.92 10.32
C VAL A 299 40.20 -3.39 10.45
N ALA A 300 41.19 -4.28 10.41
CA ALA A 300 42.60 -3.92 10.36
C ALA A 300 43.10 -4.08 8.92
N THR A 301 43.58 -3.01 8.30
CA THR A 301 44.10 -3.04 6.92
C THR A 301 45.46 -3.72 6.84
N ALA A 302 45.76 -4.30 5.68
CA ALA A 302 47.06 -4.89 5.37
C ALA A 302 48.20 -3.86 5.40
N SER A 303 49.43 -4.37 5.53
CA SER A 303 50.67 -3.58 5.57
C SER A 303 51.11 -3.10 4.20
#